data_AF-A0AAV7QQ56-F1
#
_entry.id   AF-A0AAV7QQ56-F1
#
_cell.length_a   1.000
_cell.length_b   1.000
_cell.length_c   1.000
_cell.angle_alpha   90.00
_cell.angle_beta   90.00
_cell.angle_gamma   90.00
#
_symmetry.space_group_name_H-M   'P 1'
#
loop_
_entity.id
_entity.type
_entity.pdbx_description
1 polymer ?
#
loop_
_entity_poly.entity_id
_entity_poly.type
_entity_poly.pdbx_seq_one_letter_code
_entity_poly.pdbx_strand_id
1 'polypeptide(L)'
;MEELMGQILAELQAINVSQEETHRDTKEQLNQLNTHLTLLSTRLSQVEQRVSDLEDTNNQVEMTTSRVQSELEDLQNKLEEMENRSRRSNLRFVGVAKEMEAGSSVTKVVSELIGNIILPDRVNPVGDLSIMRAHRVPFVRPVNSKYPSTILVNLGDFRIKEQILSQAREVREFKLDDGSRFRVFSDMSVAAAHRRREFVWLIVDFKRWGGLAGIVQLAKLKVLHKGQAKVFQNLQEAMNFLQHVKKTRK
;
A
#
# COMPACT_ATOMS: atom_id res chain seq x y z
N MET A 1 29.61 -88.52 50.09
CA MET A 1 29.81 -87.14 50.58
C MET A 1 30.89 -86.42 49.79
N GLU A 2 32.07 -86.99 49.58
CA GLU A 2 33.15 -86.35 48.78
C GLU A 2 32.73 -86.02 47.34
N GLU A 3 32.01 -86.91 46.67
CA GLU A 3 31.56 -86.72 45.28
C GLU A 3 30.57 -85.54 45.13
N LEU A 4 29.64 -85.42 46.08
CA LEU A 4 28.68 -84.30 46.16
C LEU A 4 29.39 -82.98 46.44
N MET A 5 30.40 -83.01 47.31
CA MET A 5 31.21 -81.83 47.66
C MET A 5 32.09 -81.38 46.49
N GLY A 6 32.63 -82.32 45.71
CA GLY A 6 33.36 -82.07 44.47
C GLY A 6 32.49 -81.46 43.38
N GLN A 7 31.25 -81.93 43.22
CA GLN A 7 30.27 -81.34 42.30
C GLN A 7 29.92 -79.88 42.67
N ILE A 8 29.66 -79.62 43.95
CA ILE A 8 29.37 -78.26 44.44
C ILE A 8 30.56 -77.31 44.22
N LEU A 9 31.79 -77.76 44.46
CA LEU A 9 33.00 -76.96 44.21
C LEU A 9 33.18 -76.62 42.72
N ALA A 10 32.92 -77.57 41.83
CA ALA A 10 32.98 -77.36 40.39
C ALA A 10 31.90 -76.39 39.90
N GLU A 11 30.66 -76.50 40.40
CA GLU A 11 29.58 -75.55 40.10
C GLU A 11 29.90 -74.14 40.61
N LEU A 12 30.45 -74.00 41.83
CA LEU A 12 30.87 -72.71 42.36
C LEU A 12 31.98 -72.07 41.53
N GLN A 13 32.96 -72.84 41.06
CA GLN A 13 33.98 -72.35 40.14
C GLN A 13 33.38 -71.91 38.80
N ALA A 14 32.45 -72.67 38.24
CA ALA A 14 31.77 -72.32 36.99
C ALA A 14 30.95 -71.03 37.14
N ILE A 15 30.24 -70.86 38.26
CA ILE A 15 29.49 -69.65 38.59
C ILE A 15 30.42 -68.45 38.71
N ASN A 16 31.55 -68.57 39.42
CA ASN A 16 32.50 -67.47 39.57
C ASN A 16 33.07 -67.01 38.22
N VAL A 17 33.46 -67.96 37.35
CA VAL A 17 33.97 -67.63 36.02
C VAL A 17 32.89 -66.92 35.19
N SER A 18 31.65 -67.42 35.21
CA SER A 18 30.52 -66.77 34.53
C SER A 18 30.22 -65.38 35.10
N GLN A 19 30.33 -65.18 36.41
CA GLN A 19 30.17 -63.88 37.05
C GLN A 19 31.29 -62.91 36.64
N GLU A 20 32.55 -63.34 36.60
CA GLU A 20 33.66 -62.50 36.15
C GLU A 20 33.50 -62.07 34.69
N GLU A 21 33.04 -62.97 33.81
CA GLU A 21 32.77 -62.68 32.40
C GLU A 21 31.63 -61.67 32.25
N THR A 22 30.49 -61.87 32.93
CA THR A 22 29.39 -60.90 32.91
C THR A 22 29.77 -59.55 33.53
N HIS A 23 30.59 -59.53 34.58
CA HIS A 23 31.14 -58.29 35.16
C HIS A 23 32.06 -57.56 34.19
N ARG A 24 32.85 -58.30 33.42
CA ARG A 24 33.71 -57.71 32.38
C ARG A 24 32.87 -57.10 31.26
N ASP A 25 31.89 -57.83 30.74
CA ASP A 25 31.01 -57.37 29.66
C ASP A 25 30.21 -56.13 30.06
N THR A 26 29.62 -56.14 31.27
CA THR A 26 28.90 -54.97 31.80
C THR A 26 29.81 -53.76 31.97
N LYS A 27 31.07 -53.95 32.39
CA LYS A 27 32.05 -52.87 32.49
C LYS A 27 32.43 -52.31 31.12
N GLU A 28 32.61 -53.16 30.12
CA GLU A 28 32.87 -52.71 28.73
C GLU A 28 31.67 -51.94 28.18
N GLN A 29 30.45 -52.42 28.36
CA GLN A 29 29.22 -51.72 27.97
C GLN A 29 29.07 -50.36 28.67
N LEU A 30 29.35 -50.28 29.97
CA LEU A 30 29.33 -49.02 30.73
C LEU A 30 30.36 -48.01 30.20
N ASN A 31 31.56 -48.48 29.84
CA ASN A 31 32.58 -47.62 29.25
C ASN A 31 32.13 -47.08 27.88
N GLN A 32 31.53 -47.92 27.04
CA GLN A 32 30.95 -47.49 25.75
C GLN A 32 29.79 -46.49 25.96
N LEU A 33 28.94 -46.71 26.94
CA LEU A 33 27.87 -45.77 27.30
C LEU A 33 28.43 -44.41 27.71
N ASN A 34 29.49 -44.39 28.53
CA ASN A 34 30.16 -43.15 28.94
C ASN A 34 30.79 -42.40 27.75
N THR A 35 31.39 -43.11 26.79
CA THR A 35 31.93 -42.45 25.58
C THR A 35 30.81 -41.90 24.69
N HIS A 36 29.70 -42.62 24.55
CA HIS A 36 28.53 -42.09 23.84
C HIS A 36 27.91 -40.88 24.54
N LEU A 37 27.79 -40.89 25.87
CA LEU A 37 27.26 -39.75 26.64
C LEU A 37 28.14 -38.51 26.51
N THR A 38 29.46 -38.65 26.57
CA THR A 38 30.39 -37.52 26.36
C THR A 38 30.30 -36.98 24.93
N LEU A 39 30.18 -37.85 23.92
CA LEU A 39 29.96 -37.43 22.53
C LEU A 39 28.60 -36.72 22.35
N LEU A 40 27.54 -37.21 22.98
CA LEU A 40 26.23 -36.57 22.94
C LEU A 40 26.26 -35.20 23.63
N SER A 41 26.91 -35.09 24.80
CA SER A 41 27.05 -33.82 25.51
C SER A 41 27.79 -32.77 24.67
N THR A 42 28.87 -33.16 23.98
CA THR A 42 29.62 -32.22 23.12
C THR A 42 28.81 -31.77 21.91
N ARG A 43 28.08 -32.71 21.26
CA ARG A 43 27.18 -32.37 20.16
C ARG A 43 26.02 -31.48 20.61
N LEU A 44 25.46 -31.72 21.81
CA LEU A 44 24.39 -30.92 22.36
C LEU A 44 24.85 -29.47 22.58
N SER A 45 26.01 -29.27 23.21
CA SER A 45 26.58 -27.92 23.39
C SER A 45 26.85 -27.21 22.06
N GLN A 46 27.29 -27.94 21.03
CA GLN A 46 27.45 -27.35 19.69
C GLN A 46 26.11 -26.93 19.06
N VAL A 47 25.05 -27.72 19.25
CA VAL A 47 23.72 -27.37 18.78
C VAL A 47 23.18 -26.16 19.54
N GLU A 48 23.32 -26.14 20.86
CA GLU A 48 22.90 -25.00 21.71
C GLU A 48 23.58 -23.70 21.28
N GLN A 49 24.90 -23.72 21.03
CA GLN A 49 25.62 -22.55 20.54
C GLN A 49 25.10 -22.10 19.17
N ARG A 50 24.92 -23.05 18.23
CA ARG A 50 24.39 -22.73 16.90
C ARG A 50 22.97 -22.17 16.96
N VAL A 51 22.13 -22.65 17.88
CA VAL A 51 20.78 -22.11 18.10
C VAL A 51 20.87 -20.69 18.64
N SER A 52 21.73 -20.42 19.62
CA SER A 52 21.96 -19.06 20.12
C SER A 52 22.42 -18.10 19.00
N ASP A 53 23.39 -18.51 18.19
CA ASP A 53 23.88 -17.70 17.07
C ASP A 53 22.77 -17.44 16.04
N LEU A 54 21.93 -18.45 15.77
CA LEU A 54 20.78 -18.31 14.87
C LEU A 54 19.71 -17.38 15.43
N GLU A 55 19.41 -17.44 16.72
CA GLU A 55 18.47 -16.54 17.39
C GLU A 55 18.95 -15.09 17.30
N ASP A 56 20.23 -14.84 17.55
CA ASP A 56 20.83 -13.51 17.43
C ASP A 56 20.76 -12.97 16.00
N THR A 57 21.09 -13.82 15.01
CA THR A 57 20.99 -13.42 13.59
C THR A 57 19.54 -13.18 13.17
N ASN A 58 18.58 -13.98 13.64
CA ASN A 58 17.16 -13.80 13.36
C ASN A 58 16.66 -12.46 13.93
N ASN A 59 17.02 -12.14 15.17
CA ASN A 59 16.67 -10.85 15.78
C ASN A 59 17.24 -9.67 14.98
N GLN A 60 18.49 -9.79 14.49
CA GLN A 60 19.09 -8.76 13.64
C GLN A 60 18.35 -8.62 12.30
N VAL A 61 17.97 -9.72 11.67
CA VAL A 61 17.19 -9.72 10.42
C VAL A 61 15.81 -9.09 10.64
N GLU A 62 15.12 -9.38 11.75
CA GLU A 62 13.83 -8.79 12.08
C GLU A 62 13.92 -7.27 12.27
N MET A 63 14.93 -6.81 13.01
CA MET A 63 15.18 -5.37 13.20
C MET A 63 15.48 -4.65 11.88
N THR A 64 16.33 -5.24 11.04
CA THR A 64 16.68 -4.65 9.74
C THR A 64 15.49 -4.63 8.79
N THR A 65 14.71 -5.72 8.74
CA THR A 65 13.47 -5.81 7.96
C THR A 65 12.49 -4.72 8.37
N SER A 66 12.26 -4.56 9.67
CA SER A 66 11.35 -3.54 10.21
C SER A 66 11.80 -2.12 9.86
N ARG A 67 13.11 -1.84 9.97
CA ARG A 67 13.69 -0.55 9.57
C ARG A 67 13.50 -0.29 8.06
N VAL A 68 13.79 -1.28 7.22
CA VAL A 68 13.67 -1.17 5.77
C VAL A 68 12.21 -0.96 5.36
N GLN A 69 11.26 -1.65 5.99
CA GLN A 69 9.84 -1.42 5.76
C GLN A 69 9.44 0.03 6.07
N SER A 70 9.86 0.56 7.21
CA SER A 70 9.60 1.95 7.59
C SER A 70 10.22 2.94 6.59
N GLU A 71 11.46 2.72 6.17
CA GLU A 71 12.14 3.58 5.19
C GLU A 71 11.47 3.52 3.80
N LEU A 72 10.99 2.35 3.40
CA LEU A 72 10.23 2.17 2.15
C LEU A 72 8.90 2.92 2.19
N GLU A 73 8.15 2.84 3.29
CA GLU A 73 6.91 3.60 3.47
C GLU A 73 7.16 5.10 3.39
N ASP A 74 8.20 5.60 4.07
CA ASP A 74 8.58 7.01 4.03
C ASP A 74 8.97 7.47 2.63
N LEU A 75 9.73 6.65 1.89
CA LEU A 75 10.11 6.94 0.51
C LEU A 75 8.90 6.95 -0.43
N GLN A 76 7.98 6.00 -0.28
CA GLN A 76 6.75 5.96 -1.06
C GLN A 76 5.89 7.20 -0.81
N ASN A 77 5.75 7.62 0.45
CA ASN A 77 5.04 8.83 0.82
C ASN A 77 5.68 10.09 0.21
N LYS A 78 7.01 10.22 0.29
CA LYS A 78 7.75 11.35 -0.30
C LYS A 78 7.63 11.39 -1.83
N LEU A 79 7.76 10.24 -2.49
CA LEU A 79 7.61 10.13 -3.95
C LEU A 79 6.20 10.55 -4.39
N GLU A 80 5.17 10.10 -3.68
CA GLU A 80 3.80 10.49 -3.97
C GLU A 80 3.56 12.00 -3.77
N GLU A 81 4.12 12.58 -2.71
CA GLU A 81 4.02 14.02 -2.45
C GLU A 81 4.71 14.82 -3.58
N MET A 82 5.92 14.42 -3.98
CA MET A 82 6.67 15.08 -5.05
C MET A 82 5.91 14.99 -6.39
N GLU A 83 5.38 13.81 -6.72
CA GLU A 83 4.59 13.60 -7.93
C GLU A 83 3.35 14.52 -7.94
N ASN A 84 2.62 14.56 -6.84
CA ASN A 84 1.43 15.40 -6.71
C ASN A 84 1.74 16.89 -6.69
N ARG A 85 2.88 17.30 -6.12
CA ARG A 85 3.36 18.69 -6.14
C ARG A 85 3.69 19.13 -7.56
N SER A 86 4.35 18.28 -8.33
CA SER A 86 4.65 18.52 -9.75
C SER A 86 3.38 18.62 -10.59
N ARG A 87 2.38 17.78 -10.32
CA ARG A 87 1.08 17.77 -11.01
C ARG A 87 0.08 18.80 -10.47
N ARG A 88 0.46 19.63 -9.49
CA ARG A 88 -0.49 20.48 -8.75
C ARG A 88 -1.21 21.48 -9.64
N SER A 89 -0.59 21.97 -10.70
CA SER A 89 -1.20 22.90 -11.67
C SER A 89 -1.75 22.22 -12.92
N ASN A 90 -1.80 20.88 -12.94
CA ASN A 90 -2.27 20.12 -14.09
C ASN A 90 -3.78 19.84 -14.05
N LEU A 91 -4.41 19.82 -15.22
CA LEU A 91 -5.80 19.50 -15.48
C LEU A 91 -5.91 18.40 -16.54
N ARG A 92 -6.97 17.59 -16.43
CA ARG A 92 -7.32 16.54 -17.39
C ARG A 92 -8.68 16.86 -18.02
N PHE A 93 -8.70 17.03 -19.34
CA PHE A 93 -9.93 17.19 -20.11
C PHE A 93 -10.28 15.87 -20.78
N VAL A 94 -11.45 15.34 -20.46
CA VAL A 94 -11.94 14.04 -20.92
C VAL A 94 -13.20 14.23 -21.76
N GLY A 95 -13.27 13.62 -22.93
CA GLY A 95 -14.44 13.71 -23.82
C GLY A 95 -14.32 14.76 -24.93
N VAL A 96 -13.22 15.51 -24.99
CA VAL A 96 -12.95 16.47 -26.07
C VAL A 96 -12.62 15.72 -27.35
N ALA A 97 -13.48 15.84 -28.36
CA ALA A 97 -13.36 15.17 -29.65
C ALA A 97 -12.06 15.59 -30.38
N LYS A 98 -11.49 14.71 -31.20
CA LYS A 98 -10.20 14.99 -31.88
C LYS A 98 -10.40 15.96 -33.05
N GLU A 99 -11.58 15.92 -33.63
CA GLU A 99 -12.05 16.72 -34.74
C GLU A 99 -12.02 18.22 -34.41
N MET A 100 -12.18 18.58 -33.13
CA MET A 100 -12.06 19.96 -32.64
C MET A 100 -10.65 20.55 -32.82
N GLU A 101 -9.64 19.70 -33.01
CA GLU A 101 -8.24 20.12 -33.25
C GLU A 101 -7.94 20.28 -34.75
N ALA A 102 -8.88 19.97 -35.64
CA ALA A 102 -8.67 20.04 -37.08
C ALA A 102 -8.38 21.50 -37.50
N GLY A 103 -7.11 21.81 -37.76
CA GLY A 103 -6.65 23.15 -38.13
C GLY A 103 -6.24 24.05 -36.95
N SER A 104 -6.18 23.53 -35.72
CA SER A 104 -5.84 24.30 -34.52
C SER A 104 -4.90 23.53 -33.59
N SER A 105 -4.14 24.24 -32.75
CA SER A 105 -3.34 23.58 -31.73
C SER A 105 -4.21 23.14 -30.55
N VAL A 106 -3.86 22.02 -29.90
CA VAL A 106 -4.53 21.55 -28.68
C VAL A 106 -4.62 22.65 -27.62
N THR A 107 -3.57 23.46 -27.52
CA THR A 107 -3.51 24.62 -26.61
C THR A 107 -4.61 25.63 -26.91
N LYS A 108 -4.83 25.97 -28.18
CA LYS A 108 -5.86 26.94 -28.57
C LYS A 108 -7.26 26.40 -28.28
N VAL A 109 -7.54 25.14 -28.60
CA VAL A 109 -8.81 24.47 -28.28
C VAL A 109 -9.09 24.53 -26.78
N VAL A 110 -8.09 24.17 -25.95
CA VAL A 110 -8.22 24.25 -24.48
C VAL A 110 -8.48 25.69 -24.01
N SER A 111 -7.79 26.67 -24.59
CA SER A 111 -7.97 28.09 -24.25
C SER A 111 -9.39 28.57 -24.55
N GLU A 112 -9.93 28.22 -25.72
CA GLU A 112 -11.30 28.52 -26.13
C GLU A 112 -12.33 27.81 -25.23
N LEU A 113 -12.12 26.54 -24.90
CA LEU A 113 -13.01 25.82 -23.97
C LEU A 113 -13.05 26.48 -22.59
N ILE A 114 -11.88 26.87 -22.06
CA ILE A 114 -11.84 27.51 -20.74
C ILE A 114 -12.46 28.91 -20.81
N GLY A 115 -12.06 29.71 -21.79
CA GLY A 115 -12.51 31.10 -21.93
C GLY A 115 -14.00 31.21 -22.27
N ASN A 116 -14.55 30.37 -23.15
CA ASN A 116 -15.92 30.54 -23.63
C ASN A 116 -16.96 29.77 -22.80
N ILE A 117 -16.58 28.62 -22.22
CA ILE A 117 -17.54 27.69 -21.60
C ILE A 117 -17.36 27.61 -20.09
N ILE A 118 -16.10 27.53 -19.60
CA ILE A 118 -15.86 27.31 -18.17
C ILE A 118 -15.83 28.62 -17.39
N LEU A 119 -15.18 29.65 -17.92
CA LEU A 119 -14.96 30.95 -17.27
C LEU A 119 -15.24 32.14 -18.23
N PRO A 120 -16.44 32.22 -18.84
CA PRO A 120 -16.81 33.27 -19.80
C PRO A 120 -16.60 34.70 -19.30
N ASP A 121 -16.87 34.95 -18.02
CA ASP A 121 -16.88 36.30 -17.45
C ASP A 121 -15.53 36.72 -16.83
N ARG A 122 -14.52 35.85 -16.84
CA ARG A 122 -13.32 36.03 -16.00
C ARG A 122 -12.00 35.97 -16.73
N VAL A 123 -12.00 35.45 -17.93
CA VAL A 123 -10.78 35.08 -18.62
C VAL A 123 -10.93 35.45 -20.08
N ASN A 124 -10.11 36.39 -20.56
CA ASN A 124 -10.10 36.68 -21.98
C ASN A 124 -9.51 35.45 -22.70
N PRO A 125 -10.23 34.81 -23.66
CA PRO A 125 -9.87 33.50 -24.21
C PRO A 125 -8.48 33.43 -24.88
N VAL A 126 -7.88 34.58 -25.17
CA VAL A 126 -6.68 34.73 -26.01
C VAL A 126 -5.46 35.27 -25.23
N GLY A 127 -5.59 35.68 -23.96
CA GLY A 127 -4.52 36.39 -23.25
C GLY A 127 -4.24 36.00 -21.79
N ASP A 128 -5.27 35.61 -21.03
CA ASP A 128 -5.12 35.52 -19.56
C ASP A 128 -4.86 34.10 -19.06
N LEU A 129 -5.08 33.10 -19.90
CA LEU A 129 -4.80 31.69 -19.60
C LEU A 129 -3.33 31.43 -19.86
N SER A 130 -2.49 31.60 -18.85
CA SER A 130 -1.07 31.18 -18.88
C SER A 130 -0.95 29.64 -19.00
N ILE A 131 -1.31 29.06 -20.14
CA ILE A 131 -1.19 27.63 -20.43
C ILE A 131 0.25 27.37 -20.84
N MET A 132 1.01 26.67 -19.99
CA MET A 132 2.40 26.34 -20.29
C MET A 132 2.51 25.19 -21.29
N ARG A 133 1.61 24.21 -21.17
CA ARG A 133 1.61 23.03 -22.05
C ARG A 133 0.22 22.40 -22.12
N ALA A 134 -0.23 22.06 -23.32
CA ALA A 134 -1.41 21.23 -23.54
C ALA A 134 -1.07 20.16 -24.58
N HIS A 135 -1.38 18.90 -24.28
CA HIS A 135 -1.14 17.79 -25.21
C HIS A 135 -2.07 16.63 -24.91
N ARG A 136 -2.36 15.81 -25.92
CA ARG A 136 -3.08 14.54 -25.70
C ARG A 136 -2.14 13.51 -25.08
N VAL A 137 -2.63 12.83 -24.06
CA VAL A 137 -1.95 11.69 -23.47
C VAL A 137 -2.02 10.54 -24.48
N PRO A 138 -0.88 9.96 -24.90
CA PRO A 138 -0.87 8.78 -25.76
C PRO A 138 -1.65 7.68 -25.06
N PHE A 139 -2.67 7.15 -25.74
CA PHE A 139 -3.47 6.06 -25.22
C PHE A 139 -3.19 4.83 -26.06
N VAL A 140 -2.62 3.80 -25.43
CA VAL A 140 -2.43 2.49 -26.06
C VAL A 140 -3.77 1.76 -25.96
N ARG A 141 -4.70 2.01 -26.89
CA ARG A 141 -5.91 1.19 -27.06
C ARG A 141 -6.19 0.90 -28.53
N PRO A 142 -6.92 -0.18 -28.82
CA PRO A 142 -7.18 -0.60 -30.19
C PRO A 142 -7.99 0.46 -30.94
N VAL A 143 -7.79 0.51 -32.24
CA VAL A 143 -8.24 1.49 -33.26
C VAL A 143 -9.73 1.93 -33.16
N ASN A 144 -10.57 1.22 -32.40
CA ASN A 144 -12.02 1.40 -32.33
C ASN A 144 -12.55 1.90 -30.97
N SER A 145 -11.75 2.57 -30.14
CA SER A 145 -12.29 3.18 -28.92
C SER A 145 -13.17 4.39 -29.26
N LYS A 146 -14.47 4.32 -28.96
CA LYS A 146 -15.44 5.42 -29.15
C LYS A 146 -15.17 6.66 -28.28
N TYR A 147 -14.20 6.61 -27.36
CA TYR A 147 -13.92 7.69 -26.42
C TYR A 147 -12.61 8.40 -26.79
N PRO A 148 -12.61 9.74 -26.95
CA PRO A 148 -11.41 10.47 -27.33
C PRO A 148 -10.36 10.48 -26.21
N SER A 149 -9.08 10.48 -26.59
CA SER A 149 -7.95 10.52 -25.65
C SER A 149 -8.00 11.76 -24.74
N THR A 150 -7.58 11.62 -23.48
CA THR A 150 -7.54 12.74 -22.53
C THR A 150 -6.50 13.79 -22.94
N ILE A 151 -6.86 15.06 -22.84
CA ILE A 151 -5.90 16.17 -22.95
C ILE A 151 -5.37 16.50 -21.55
N LEU A 152 -4.04 16.52 -21.41
CA LEU A 152 -3.35 16.96 -20.22
C LEU A 152 -2.88 18.41 -20.41
N VAL A 153 -3.27 19.27 -19.47
CA VAL A 153 -3.01 20.71 -19.52
C VAL A 153 -2.24 21.10 -18.27
N ASN A 154 -1.15 21.85 -18.43
CA ASN A 154 -0.40 22.48 -17.35
C ASN A 154 -0.65 23.99 -17.40
N LEU A 155 -1.15 24.54 -16.30
CA LEU A 155 -1.37 25.97 -16.11
C LEU A 155 -0.23 26.58 -15.30
N GLY A 156 0.17 27.80 -15.66
CA GLY A 156 1.14 28.60 -14.92
C GLY A 156 0.62 29.07 -13.56
N ASP A 157 -0.70 29.35 -13.45
CA ASP A 157 -1.32 29.78 -12.20
C ASP A 157 -2.23 28.70 -11.59
N PHE A 158 -1.91 28.32 -10.35
CA PHE A 158 -2.70 27.41 -9.53
C PHE A 158 -4.09 27.96 -9.19
N ARG A 159 -4.26 29.28 -9.08
CA ARG A 159 -5.54 29.91 -8.74
C ARG A 159 -6.58 29.71 -9.84
N ILE A 160 -6.17 29.92 -11.10
CA ILE A 160 -7.02 29.67 -12.28
C ILE A 160 -7.42 28.20 -12.32
N LYS A 161 -6.48 27.29 -12.04
CA LYS A 161 -6.76 25.86 -11.95
C LYS A 161 -7.85 25.54 -10.91
N GLU A 162 -7.81 26.15 -9.73
CA GLU A 162 -8.83 25.94 -8.70
C GLU A 162 -10.21 26.49 -9.11
N GLN A 163 -10.25 27.63 -9.79
CA GLN A 163 -11.49 28.20 -10.33
C GLN A 163 -12.12 27.27 -11.37
N ILE A 164 -11.33 26.78 -12.34
CA ILE A 164 -11.77 25.81 -13.35
C ILE A 164 -12.31 24.55 -12.67
N LEU A 165 -11.60 24.00 -11.68
CA LEU A 165 -12.06 22.82 -10.96
C LEU A 165 -13.30 23.09 -10.11
N SER A 166 -13.49 24.30 -9.62
CA SER A 166 -14.71 24.68 -8.90
C SER A 166 -15.92 24.64 -9.82
N GLN A 167 -15.82 25.29 -10.98
CA GLN A 167 -16.86 25.26 -12.01
C GLN A 167 -17.15 23.84 -12.50
N ALA A 168 -16.10 23.05 -12.75
CA ALA A 168 -16.24 21.66 -13.17
C ALA A 168 -16.97 20.79 -12.12
N ARG A 169 -16.82 21.06 -10.83
CA ARG A 169 -17.54 20.34 -9.77
C ARG A 169 -19.02 20.71 -9.72
N GLU A 170 -19.35 21.96 -10.00
CA GLU A 170 -20.71 22.48 -10.01
C GLU A 170 -21.50 21.99 -11.23
N VAL A 171 -20.94 22.20 -12.43
CA VAL A 171 -21.57 21.83 -13.70
C VAL A 171 -21.50 20.33 -13.98
N ARG A 172 -20.46 19.64 -13.48
CA ARG A 172 -20.11 18.21 -13.68
C ARG A 172 -19.76 17.81 -15.11
N GLU A 173 -20.49 18.29 -16.10
CA GLU A 173 -20.30 17.97 -17.51
C GLU A 173 -20.67 19.18 -18.39
N PHE A 174 -19.70 19.65 -19.16
CA PHE A 174 -19.87 20.79 -20.06
C PHE A 174 -20.37 20.30 -21.41
N LYS A 175 -21.36 21.00 -21.97
CA LYS A 175 -21.95 20.71 -23.28
C LYS A 175 -21.34 21.63 -24.33
N LEU A 176 -21.09 21.08 -25.51
CA LEU A 176 -20.65 21.79 -26.70
C LEU A 176 -21.81 21.97 -27.68
N ASP A 177 -21.66 22.88 -28.62
CA ASP A 177 -22.70 23.26 -29.59
C ASP A 177 -23.07 22.09 -30.54
N ASP A 178 -22.12 21.19 -30.80
CA ASP A 178 -22.31 19.96 -31.57
C ASP A 178 -23.03 18.85 -30.77
N GLY A 179 -23.46 19.13 -29.54
CA GLY A 179 -24.08 18.18 -28.62
C GLY A 179 -23.09 17.25 -27.91
N SER A 180 -21.79 17.33 -28.22
CA SER A 180 -20.77 16.58 -27.52
C SER A 180 -20.55 17.13 -26.11
N ARG A 181 -19.91 16.34 -25.25
CA ARG A 181 -19.78 16.64 -23.82
C ARG A 181 -18.39 16.33 -23.32
N PHE A 182 -17.86 17.21 -22.47
CA PHE A 182 -16.56 17.02 -21.85
C PHE A 182 -16.58 17.28 -20.36
N ARG A 183 -15.60 16.70 -19.67
CA ARG A 183 -15.42 16.80 -18.22
C ARG A 183 -14.00 17.20 -17.89
N VAL A 184 -13.83 17.95 -16.81
CA VAL A 184 -12.54 18.44 -16.35
C VAL A 184 -12.24 17.88 -14.96
N PHE A 185 -11.06 17.30 -14.81
CA PHE A 185 -10.59 16.72 -13.56
C PHE A 185 -9.21 17.26 -13.18
N SER A 186 -8.85 17.17 -11.90
CA SER A 186 -7.46 17.39 -11.49
C SER A 186 -6.61 16.22 -11.99
N ASP A 187 -5.39 16.50 -12.45
CA ASP A 187 -4.38 15.47 -12.57
C ASP A 187 -3.86 15.12 -11.17
N MET A 188 -3.75 13.83 -10.86
CA MET A 188 -3.35 13.30 -9.54
C MET A 188 -2.51 12.04 -9.75
N SER A 189 -1.67 11.71 -8.77
CA SER A 189 -0.98 10.41 -8.76
C SER A 189 -2.00 9.26 -8.76
N VAL A 190 -1.55 8.07 -9.21
CA VAL A 190 -2.40 6.87 -9.23
C VAL A 190 -2.84 6.49 -7.81
N ALA A 191 -1.92 6.56 -6.85
CA ALA A 191 -2.19 6.30 -5.44
C ALA A 191 -3.25 7.26 -4.87
N ALA A 192 -3.10 8.57 -5.09
CA ALA A 192 -4.10 9.56 -4.67
C ALA A 192 -5.45 9.31 -5.35
N ALA A 193 -5.48 9.00 -6.65
CA ALA A 193 -6.72 8.68 -7.36
C ALA A 193 -7.39 7.39 -6.85
N HIS A 194 -6.61 6.41 -6.38
CA HIS A 194 -7.13 5.22 -5.72
C HIS A 194 -7.76 5.58 -4.36
N ARG A 195 -7.01 6.25 -3.47
CA ARG A 195 -7.52 6.70 -2.16
C ARG A 195 -8.79 7.53 -2.27
N ARG A 196 -8.87 8.41 -3.28
CA ARG A 196 -10.10 9.18 -3.55
C ARG A 196 -11.29 8.29 -3.84
N ARG A 197 -11.11 7.24 -4.65
CA ARG A 197 -12.19 6.30 -5.01
C ARG A 197 -12.70 5.56 -3.78
N GLU A 198 -11.81 5.16 -2.88
CA GLU A 198 -12.18 4.51 -1.62
C GLU A 198 -13.03 5.41 -0.72
N PHE A 199 -12.81 6.73 -0.73
CA PHE A 199 -13.63 7.66 0.04
C PHE A 199 -15.00 7.99 -0.57
N VAL A 200 -15.26 7.68 -1.85
CA VAL A 200 -16.50 8.08 -2.53
C VAL A 200 -17.73 7.50 -1.84
N TRP A 201 -17.71 6.20 -1.51
CA TRP A 201 -18.86 5.56 -0.86
C TRP A 201 -19.08 6.08 0.56
N LEU A 202 -18.00 6.39 1.30
CA LEU A 202 -18.08 6.98 2.63
C LEU A 202 -18.75 8.35 2.62
N ILE A 203 -18.52 9.16 1.59
CA ILE A 203 -19.18 10.48 1.47
C ILE A 203 -20.70 10.33 1.39
N VAL A 204 -21.17 9.35 0.61
CA VAL A 204 -22.60 9.05 0.47
C VAL A 204 -23.18 8.62 1.82
N ASP A 205 -22.48 7.75 2.54
CA ASP A 205 -22.89 7.28 3.85
C ASP A 205 -22.91 8.41 4.89
N PHE A 206 -21.86 9.21 5.01
CA PHE A 206 -21.85 10.34 5.95
C PHE A 206 -23.01 11.32 5.68
N LYS A 207 -23.32 11.59 4.40
CA LYS A 207 -24.49 12.39 4.02
C LYS A 207 -25.80 11.76 4.46
N ARG A 208 -25.98 10.45 4.25
CA ARG A 208 -27.16 9.70 4.71
C ARG A 208 -27.36 9.79 6.23
N TRP A 209 -26.27 9.82 6.99
CA TRP A 209 -26.30 9.90 8.46
C TRP A 209 -26.29 11.32 9.01
N GLY A 210 -26.50 12.35 8.17
CA GLY A 210 -26.68 13.75 8.59
C GLY A 210 -25.39 14.54 8.78
N GLY A 211 -24.26 14.05 8.27
CA GLY A 211 -23.01 14.80 8.17
C GLY A 211 -22.82 15.38 6.77
N LEU A 212 -21.97 16.40 6.65
CA LEU A 212 -21.48 16.86 5.34
C LEU A 212 -20.10 16.27 5.12
N ALA A 213 -19.87 15.64 3.97
CA ALA A 213 -18.58 15.02 3.65
C ALA A 213 -18.14 15.40 2.24
N GLY A 214 -16.82 15.55 2.08
CA GLY A 214 -16.19 15.85 0.81
C GLY A 214 -14.69 15.57 0.83
N ILE A 215 -14.10 15.38 -0.35
CA ILE A 215 -12.67 15.16 -0.48
C ILE A 215 -11.97 16.50 -0.62
N VAL A 216 -11.03 16.77 0.28
CA VAL A 216 -10.14 17.93 0.24
C VAL A 216 -8.75 17.47 -0.22
N GLN A 217 -7.97 18.42 -0.75
CA GLN A 217 -6.55 18.33 -1.15
C GLN A 217 -5.91 16.93 -1.11
N LEU A 218 -5.48 16.44 -2.27
CA LEU A 218 -4.65 15.22 -2.40
C LEU A 218 -5.23 13.95 -1.75
N ALA A 219 -6.57 13.81 -1.74
CA ALA A 219 -7.30 12.61 -1.31
C ALA A 219 -7.62 12.47 0.20
N LYS A 220 -7.75 13.57 0.94
CA LYS A 220 -8.20 13.52 2.34
C LYS A 220 -9.71 13.68 2.45
N LEU A 221 -10.38 12.88 3.27
CA LEU A 221 -11.82 13.01 3.52
C LEU A 221 -12.06 14.03 4.63
N LYS A 222 -12.74 15.13 4.32
CA LYS A 222 -13.22 16.08 5.33
C LYS A 222 -14.69 15.81 5.62
N VAL A 223 -15.01 15.60 6.89
CA VAL A 223 -16.37 15.37 7.39
C VAL A 223 -16.71 16.45 8.41
N LEU A 224 -17.83 17.14 8.21
CA LEU A 224 -18.45 18.04 9.16
C LEU A 224 -19.64 17.32 9.81
N HIS A 225 -19.56 17.09 11.11
CA HIS A 225 -20.60 16.44 11.90
C HIS A 225 -20.79 17.18 13.22
N LYS A 226 -22.05 17.53 13.57
CA LYS A 226 -22.40 18.29 14.79
C LYS A 226 -21.54 19.55 15.00
N GLY A 227 -21.30 20.31 13.93
CA GLY A 227 -20.49 21.54 13.97
C GLY A 227 -18.97 21.34 14.02
N GLN A 228 -18.47 20.10 14.14
CA GLN A 228 -17.03 19.82 14.13
C GLN A 228 -16.56 19.25 12.80
N ALA A 229 -15.52 19.86 12.23
CA ALA A 229 -14.86 19.37 11.03
C ALA A 229 -13.69 18.45 11.40
N LYS A 230 -13.70 17.22 10.88
CA LYS A 230 -12.60 16.25 10.99
C LYS A 230 -12.05 15.91 9.61
N VAL A 231 -10.75 15.68 9.52
CA VAL A 231 -10.06 15.32 8.28
C VAL A 231 -9.41 13.96 8.47
N PHE A 232 -9.69 13.02 7.57
CA PHE A 232 -9.19 11.66 7.59
C PHE A 232 -8.25 11.44 6.41
N GLN A 233 -7.09 10.84 6.68
CA GLN A 233 -6.15 10.39 5.66
C GLN A 233 -6.31 8.89 5.40
N ASN A 234 -6.61 8.12 6.44
CA ASN A 234 -6.81 6.68 6.39
C ASN A 234 -8.30 6.33 6.25
N LEU A 235 -8.59 5.36 5.38
CA LEU A 235 -9.92 4.80 5.18
C LEU A 235 -10.49 4.17 6.46
N GLN A 236 -9.67 3.42 7.21
CA GLN A 236 -10.10 2.71 8.41
C GLN A 236 -10.54 3.66 9.52
N GLU A 237 -9.79 4.75 9.75
CA GLU A 237 -10.16 5.79 10.72
C GLU A 237 -11.50 6.43 10.38
N ALA A 238 -11.72 6.73 9.08
CA ALA A 238 -12.98 7.28 8.61
C ALA A 238 -14.15 6.29 8.79
N MET A 239 -13.93 4.99 8.56
CA MET A 239 -14.93 3.95 8.81
C MET A 239 -15.27 3.82 10.30
N ASN A 240 -14.27 3.80 11.17
CA ASN A 240 -14.47 3.73 12.62
C ASN A 240 -15.28 4.94 13.11
N PHE A 241 -14.98 6.13 12.59
CA PHE A 241 -15.76 7.34 12.90
C PHE A 241 -17.20 7.25 12.38
N LEU A 242 -17.42 6.73 11.17
CA LEU A 242 -18.77 6.53 10.63
C LEU A 242 -19.59 5.56 11.50
N GLN A 243 -18.98 4.48 11.99
CA GLN A 243 -19.66 3.55 12.91
C GLN A 243 -20.06 4.24 14.21
N HIS A 244 -19.20 5.09 14.77
CA HIS A 244 -19.55 5.91 15.93
C HIS A 244 -20.74 6.83 15.63
N VAL A 245 -20.73 7.53 14.49
CA VAL A 245 -21.86 8.39 14.07
C VAL A 245 -23.16 7.59 13.93
N LYS A 246 -23.11 6.36 13.39
CA LYS A 246 -24.27 5.46 13.27
C LYS A 246 -24.83 5.04 14.64
N LYS A 247 -23.97 4.85 15.65
CA LYS A 247 -24.38 4.46 17.01
C LYS A 247 -24.99 5.62 17.79
N THR A 248 -24.41 6.82 17.72
CA THR A 248 -24.85 8.00 18.50
C THR A 248 -26.20 8.58 18.03
N ARG A 249 -26.79 8.05 16.95
CA ARG A 249 -28.10 8.46 16.40
C ARG A 249 -29.18 7.38 16.52
N LYS A 250 -28.82 6.15 16.87
CA LYS A 250 -29.78 5.13 17.33
C LYS A 250 -30.13 5.41 18.78
#